data_AF-A0A6H9RJE7-F1
#
_entry.id   AF-A0A6H9RJE7-F1
#
_cell.length_a   1.000
_cell.length_b   1.000
_cell.length_c   1.000
_cell.angle_alpha   90.00
_cell.angle_beta   90.00
_cell.angle_gamma   90.00
#
_symmetry.space_group_name_H-M   'P 1'
#
loop_
_entity.id
_entity.type
_entity.pdbx_description
1 polymer ?
#
loop_
_entity_poly.entity_id
_entity_poly.type
_entity_poly.pdbx_seq_one_letter_code
_entity_poly.pdbx_strand_id
1 'polypeptide(L)'
;HERRVAGHLCLIRNSARAREVFKLIKHWKERFTDDRHHALDEGAFSRIFLWRKNFPEPLFTLVGKFNPWRRRSEFTEAFSTPGGCIKWHDGSENFPLRWYWRNGRLTNDRDGDRLFPYFHFVCWKRNEWSALPEPDPAGIQRLATSPA
;
A
#
# COMPACT_ATOMS: atom_id res chain seq x y z
N HIS A 1 -3.02 0.52 6.62
CA HIS A 1 -1.60 0.19 6.71
C HIS A 1 -1.03 0.92 7.92
N GLU A 2 -1.58 0.65 9.11
CA GLU A 2 -1.24 1.44 10.30
C GLU A 2 0.15 1.10 10.86
N ARG A 3 0.62 -0.13 10.60
CA ARG A 3 1.89 -0.66 11.14
C ARG A 3 2.91 -1.03 10.09
N ARG A 4 2.76 -0.52 8.86
CA ARG A 4 3.70 -0.71 7.75
C ARG A 4 3.56 0.44 6.75
N VAL A 5 4.67 0.83 6.12
CA VAL A 5 4.61 1.57 4.87
C VAL A 5 3.87 0.70 3.86
N ALA A 6 2.93 1.28 3.14
CA ALA A 6 2.18 0.59 2.09
C ALA A 6 3.08 0.31 0.88
N GLY A 7 3.21 -0.96 0.49
CA GLY A 7 3.97 -1.33 -0.72
C GLY A 7 3.30 -0.86 -2.02
N HIS A 8 1.97 -0.75 -2.06
CA HIS A 8 1.23 -0.43 -3.30
C HIS A 8 1.09 1.08 -3.57
N LEU A 9 1.08 1.91 -2.54
CA LEU A 9 0.97 3.37 -2.64
C LEU A 9 1.57 3.99 -1.39
N CYS A 10 2.75 4.57 -1.55
CA CYS A 10 3.42 5.39 -0.55
C CYS A 10 3.74 6.74 -1.17
N LEU A 11 3.22 7.80 -0.57
CA LEU A 11 3.54 9.16 -0.99
C LEU A 11 4.67 9.70 -0.11
N ILE A 12 5.77 10.11 -0.75
CA ILE A 12 6.94 10.66 -0.08
C ILE A 12 7.18 12.06 -0.64
N ARG A 13 7.32 13.04 0.27
CA ARG A 13 7.67 14.41 -0.13
C ARG A 13 9.01 14.41 -0.85
N ASN A 14 9.06 14.95 -2.06
CA ASN A 14 10.30 15.08 -2.82
C ASN A 14 11.22 16.15 -2.19
N SER A 15 12.13 15.72 -1.33
CA SER A 15 13.16 16.56 -0.71
C SER A 15 14.49 15.83 -0.73
N ALA A 16 15.61 16.56 -0.69
CA ALA A 16 16.94 15.95 -0.65
C ALA A 16 17.05 14.88 0.45
N ARG A 17 16.57 15.23 1.65
CA ARG A 17 16.52 14.31 2.79
C ARG A 17 15.67 13.07 2.55
N ALA A 18 14.48 13.23 1.96
CA ALA A 18 13.55 12.12 1.75
C ALA A 18 14.02 11.14 0.65
N ARG A 19 14.66 11.66 -0.40
CA ARG A 19 15.23 10.87 -1.50
C ARG A 19 16.28 9.88 -1.03
N GLU A 20 16.92 10.13 0.12
CA GLU A 20 17.99 9.30 0.66
C GLU A 20 17.58 8.45 1.87
N VAL A 21 16.30 8.47 2.27
CA VAL A 21 15.83 7.75 3.46
C VAL A 21 16.11 6.25 3.39
N PHE A 22 16.01 5.66 2.19
CA PHE A 22 16.26 4.24 1.99
C PHE A 22 17.69 3.84 2.39
N LYS A 23 18.66 4.77 2.37
CA LYS A 23 20.04 4.52 2.81
C LYS A 23 20.16 4.25 4.31
N LEU A 24 19.11 4.52 5.09
CA LEU A 24 19.02 4.15 6.51
C LEU A 24 18.67 2.67 6.71
N ILE A 25 18.30 1.94 5.66
CA ILE A 25 18.15 0.50 5.73
C ILE A 25 19.53 -0.11 6.02
N LYS A 26 19.61 -0.96 7.06
CA LYS A 26 20.84 -1.68 7.41
C LYS A 26 21.32 -2.52 6.22
N HIS A 27 22.58 -2.33 5.80
CA HIS A 27 23.17 -2.99 4.63
C HIS A 27 22.37 -2.75 3.33
N TRP A 28 21.89 -1.52 3.11
CA TRP A 28 21.07 -1.23 1.94
C TRP A 28 21.78 -1.52 0.62
N LYS A 29 23.09 -1.25 0.49
CA LYS A 29 23.81 -1.49 -0.76
C LYS A 29 23.81 -2.96 -1.11
N GLU A 30 24.24 -3.79 -0.16
CA GLU A 30 24.35 -5.23 -0.32
C GLU A 30 22.99 -5.85 -0.60
N ARG A 31 21.94 -5.42 0.12
CA ARG A 31 20.58 -5.94 -0.07
C ARG A 31 19.93 -5.53 -1.39
N PHE A 32 20.33 -4.41 -1.98
CA PHE A 32 19.85 -3.97 -3.30
C PHE A 32 20.51 -4.75 -4.44
N THR A 33 21.70 -5.29 -4.21
CA THR A 33 22.47 -6.07 -5.20
C THR A 33 22.39 -7.58 -5.00
N ASP A 34 21.65 -8.03 -3.99
CA ASP A 34 21.45 -9.44 -3.69
C ASP A 34 20.22 -9.96 -4.44
N ASP A 35 20.34 -11.12 -5.07
CA ASP A 35 19.26 -11.78 -5.80
C ASP A 35 18.13 -12.26 -4.86
N ARG A 36 18.38 -12.31 -3.55
CA ARG A 36 17.37 -12.68 -2.56
C ARG A 36 16.36 -11.56 -2.32
N HIS A 37 15.09 -11.94 -2.16
CA HIS A 37 14.05 -10.99 -1.80
C HIS A 37 14.20 -10.50 -0.35
N HIS A 38 14.54 -9.21 -0.18
CA HIS A 38 14.75 -8.57 1.12
C HIS A 38 13.54 -7.74 1.63
N ALA A 39 12.43 -7.70 0.89
CA ALA A 39 11.24 -6.87 1.18
C ALA A 39 11.62 -5.42 1.54
N LEU A 40 12.45 -4.80 0.69
CA LEU A 40 13.12 -3.52 1.00
C LEU A 40 12.14 -2.36 1.02
N ASP A 41 11.26 -2.31 0.03
CA ASP A 41 10.20 -1.34 -0.21
C ASP A 41 9.16 -1.28 0.92
N GLU A 42 8.90 -2.40 1.57
CA GLU A 42 7.86 -2.49 2.58
C GLU A 42 8.40 -2.78 3.97
N GLY A 43 8.96 -3.97 4.18
CA GLY A 43 9.39 -4.45 5.49
C GLY A 43 10.60 -3.69 6.02
N ALA A 44 11.65 -3.55 5.21
CA ALA A 44 12.86 -2.86 5.63
C ALA A 44 12.65 -1.35 5.75
N PHE A 45 11.96 -0.74 4.78
CA PHE A 45 11.64 0.68 4.81
C PHE A 45 10.75 1.04 6.00
N SER A 46 9.73 0.23 6.31
CA SER A 46 8.86 0.44 7.48
C SER A 46 9.64 0.54 8.79
N ARG A 47 10.75 -0.19 8.97
CA ARG A 47 11.53 -0.16 10.20
C ARG A 47 12.18 1.20 10.47
N ILE A 48 12.39 2.02 9.44
CA ILE A 48 12.89 3.39 9.60
C ILE A 48 11.85 4.25 10.33
N PHE A 49 10.58 4.09 9.97
CA PHE A 49 9.47 4.90 10.46
C PHE A 49 8.77 4.31 11.69
N LEU A 50 8.81 2.99 11.87
CA LEU A 50 8.03 2.28 12.88
C LEU A 50 8.96 1.47 13.78
N TRP A 51 9.56 2.17 14.76
CA TRP A 51 10.41 1.53 15.76
C TRP A 51 9.57 0.61 16.65
N ARG A 52 10.09 -0.60 16.91
CA ARG A 52 9.47 -1.57 17.83
C ARG A 52 7.97 -1.82 17.54
N LYS A 53 7.60 -1.96 16.27
CA LYS A 53 6.20 -2.14 15.81
C LYS A 53 5.39 -3.28 16.47
N ASN A 54 6.08 -4.22 17.15
CA ASN A 54 5.48 -5.34 17.87
C ASN A 54 5.29 -5.08 19.37
N PHE A 55 5.65 -3.89 19.87
CA PHE A 55 5.39 -3.52 21.26
C PHE A 55 3.89 -3.33 21.52
N PRO A 56 3.44 -3.50 22.79
CA PRO A 56 2.12 -3.06 23.22
C PRO A 56 1.86 -1.60 22.87
N GLU A 57 0.60 -1.25 22.57
CA GLU A 57 0.21 0.06 22.02
C GLU A 57 0.76 1.27 22.81
N PRO A 58 0.74 1.30 24.17
CA PRO A 58 1.29 2.43 24.91
C PRO A 58 2.79 2.62 24.69
N LEU A 59 3.55 1.52 24.67
CA LEU A 59 5.00 1.54 24.45
C LEU A 59 5.33 1.88 23.01
N PHE A 60 4.60 1.31 22.04
CA PHE A 60 4.74 1.62 20.63
C PHE A 60 4.49 3.10 20.35
N THR A 61 3.42 3.66 20.92
CA THR A 61 3.11 5.09 20.81
C THR A 61 4.20 5.95 21.46
N LEU A 62 4.71 5.56 22.64
CA LEU A 62 5.76 6.29 23.33
C LEU A 62 7.07 6.33 22.52
N VAL A 63 7.60 5.17 22.11
CA VAL A 63 8.83 5.13 21.30
C VAL A 63 8.66 5.85 19.97
N GLY A 64 7.45 5.82 19.41
CA GLY A 64 7.08 6.53 18.21
C GLY A 64 7.19 8.05 18.31
N LYS A 65 7.00 8.64 19.51
CA LYS A 65 7.19 10.08 19.76
C LYS A 65 8.66 10.50 19.71
N PHE A 66 9.60 9.57 19.81
CA PHE A 66 11.04 9.85 19.71
C PHE A 66 11.59 9.62 18.30
N ASN A 67 10.84 8.96 17.41
CA ASN A 67 11.28 8.73 16.04
C ASN A 67 10.98 9.96 15.14
N PRO A 68 12.00 10.70 14.66
CA PRO A 68 11.80 11.90 13.83
C PRO A 68 11.25 11.62 12.42
N TRP A 69 11.32 10.37 11.96
CA TRP A 69 10.71 9.94 10.71
C TRP A 69 9.23 9.65 10.91
N ARG A 70 8.86 8.90 11.97
CA ARG A 70 7.45 8.64 12.32
C ARG A 70 6.65 9.92 12.51
N ARG A 71 7.21 10.89 13.23
CA ARG A 71 6.55 12.16 13.55
C ARG A 71 6.18 13.02 12.34
N ARG A 72 6.73 12.72 11.17
CA ARG A 72 6.49 13.44 9.91
C ARG A 72 5.91 12.53 8.83
N SER A 73 5.30 11.44 9.25
CA SER A 73 4.68 10.44 8.39
C SER A 73 3.29 10.12 8.90
N GLU A 74 2.38 9.91 7.96
CA GLU A 74 1.02 9.46 8.23
C GLU A 74 0.94 7.95 7.95
N PHE A 75 0.39 7.20 8.92
CA PHE A 75 0.17 5.76 8.84
C PHE A 75 -1.31 5.46 9.08
N THR A 76 -2.17 5.94 8.19
CA THR A 76 -3.63 5.75 8.26
C THR A 76 -4.05 4.61 7.32
N GLU A 77 -4.90 3.70 7.77
CA GLU A 77 -5.54 2.72 6.86
C GLU A 77 -6.59 3.43 6.00
N ALA A 78 -6.43 3.31 4.68
CA ALA A 78 -7.33 3.92 3.71
C ALA A 78 -8.48 2.99 3.30
N PHE A 79 -8.45 1.72 3.71
CA PHE A 79 -9.48 0.72 3.38
C PHE A 79 -9.72 0.60 1.87
N SER A 80 -8.63 0.60 1.10
CA SER A 80 -8.61 0.53 -0.37
C SER A 80 -8.48 -0.88 -0.92
N THR A 81 -8.37 -1.89 -0.05
CA THR A 81 -8.22 -3.30 -0.42
C THR A 81 -9.44 -4.09 0.09
N PRO A 82 -10.55 -4.17 -0.69
CA PRO A 82 -11.70 -4.96 -0.28
C PRO A 82 -11.39 -6.47 -0.31
N GLY A 83 -12.07 -7.25 0.53
CA GLY A 83 -11.91 -8.70 0.59
C GLY A 83 -10.55 -9.15 1.12
N GLY A 84 -9.79 -8.25 1.76
CA GLY A 84 -8.53 -8.56 2.43
C GLY A 84 -8.73 -9.15 3.82
N CYS A 85 -7.63 -9.41 4.53
CA CYS A 85 -7.68 -9.92 5.91
C CYS A 85 -8.11 -8.88 6.95
N ILE A 86 -8.17 -7.60 6.56
CA ILE A 86 -8.55 -6.49 7.46
C ILE A 86 -10.04 -6.26 7.27
N LYS A 87 -10.77 -6.22 8.39
CA LYS A 87 -12.19 -5.83 8.43
C LYS A 87 -12.39 -4.46 7.79
N TRP A 88 -13.59 -4.21 7.28
CA TRP A 88 -13.94 -2.90 6.74
C TRP A 88 -13.87 -1.82 7.82
N HIS A 89 -13.94 -0.54 7.43
CA HIS A 89 -13.75 0.57 8.37
C HIS A 89 -14.82 0.65 9.46
N ASP A 90 -15.98 0.02 9.24
CA ASP A 90 -17.04 -0.16 10.23
C ASP A 90 -16.89 -1.42 11.11
N GLY A 91 -15.79 -2.17 10.94
CA GLY A 91 -15.50 -3.39 11.69
C GLY A 91 -16.19 -4.65 11.17
N SER A 92 -16.95 -4.58 10.07
CA SER A 92 -17.60 -5.73 9.44
C SER A 92 -16.72 -6.42 8.39
N GLU A 93 -17.11 -7.62 7.97
CA GLU A 93 -16.53 -8.32 6.81
C GLU A 93 -17.39 -8.10 5.54
N ASN A 94 -18.31 -7.14 5.59
CA ASN A 94 -19.19 -6.82 4.49
C ASN A 94 -18.53 -5.75 3.61
N PHE A 95 -17.74 -6.20 2.64
CA PHE A 95 -16.96 -5.35 1.74
C PHE A 95 -17.82 -4.76 0.60
N PRO A 96 -17.48 -3.57 0.06
CA PRO A 96 -18.15 -3.02 -1.10
C PRO A 96 -17.96 -3.91 -2.34
N LEU A 97 -19.04 -4.10 -3.11
CA LEU A 97 -19.03 -4.97 -4.29
C LEU A 97 -18.75 -4.19 -5.57
N ARG A 98 -19.13 -2.91 -5.62
CA ARG A 98 -18.99 -2.07 -6.81
C ARG A 98 -18.22 -0.81 -6.47
N TRP A 99 -17.27 -0.49 -7.34
CA TRP A 99 -16.41 0.67 -7.23
C TRP A 99 -16.60 1.58 -8.44
N TYR A 100 -16.59 2.88 -8.18
CA TYR A 100 -16.87 3.89 -9.18
C TYR A 100 -15.72 4.88 -9.23
N TRP A 101 -15.16 5.08 -10.43
CA TRP A 101 -14.25 6.18 -10.71
C TRP A 101 -14.97 7.21 -11.55
N ARG A 102 -15.18 8.41 -11.00
CA ARG A 102 -15.86 9.52 -11.69
C ARG A 102 -15.16 10.82 -11.39
N ASN A 103 -14.71 11.54 -12.42
CA ASN A 103 -14.10 12.87 -12.29
C ASN A 103 -12.98 12.94 -11.23
N GLY A 104 -12.07 11.96 -11.23
CA GLY A 104 -10.97 11.92 -10.26
C GLY A 104 -11.35 11.44 -8.86
N ARG A 105 -12.61 11.01 -8.66
CA ARG A 105 -13.14 10.55 -7.37
C ARG A 105 -13.38 9.05 -7.42
N LEU A 106 -12.78 8.33 -6.47
CA LEU A 106 -13.05 6.92 -6.23
C LEU A 106 -14.02 6.78 -5.07
N THR A 107 -15.19 6.20 -5.35
CA THR A 107 -16.23 5.86 -4.36
C THR A 107 -16.67 4.41 -4.55
N ASN A 108 -17.57 3.94 -3.70
CA ASN A 108 -18.15 2.60 -3.81
C ASN A 108 -19.66 2.62 -3.50
N ASP A 109 -20.30 1.46 -3.62
CA ASP A 109 -21.74 1.27 -3.43
C ASP A 109 -22.21 1.27 -1.98
N ARG A 110 -21.31 1.35 -1.00
CA ARG A 110 -21.61 1.25 0.43
C ARG A 110 -21.39 2.56 1.19
N ASP A 111 -20.32 3.29 0.86
CA ASP A 111 -19.77 4.35 1.71
C ASP A 111 -20.20 5.77 1.29
N GLY A 112 -21.22 5.87 0.44
CA GLY A 112 -21.76 7.14 -0.04
C GLY A 112 -20.70 8.01 -0.72
N ASP A 113 -20.49 9.22 -0.20
CA ASP A 113 -19.54 10.19 -0.74
C ASP A 113 -18.10 10.03 -0.22
N ARG A 114 -17.82 9.00 0.60
CA ARG A 114 -16.46 8.74 1.09
C ARG A 114 -15.51 8.51 -0.07
N LEU A 115 -14.41 9.25 -0.05
CA LEU A 115 -13.36 9.14 -1.06
C LEU A 115 -12.27 8.17 -0.63
N PHE A 116 -11.80 7.41 -1.62
CA PHE A 116 -10.67 6.50 -1.46
C PHE A 116 -9.50 7.00 -2.32
N PRO A 117 -8.26 6.97 -1.82
CA PRO A 117 -7.11 7.49 -2.55
C PRO A 117 -6.71 6.59 -3.74
N TYR A 118 -7.00 5.29 -3.67
CA TYR A 118 -6.74 4.30 -4.71
C TYR A 118 -7.57 3.05 -4.44
N PHE A 119 -7.63 2.16 -5.42
CA PHE A 119 -8.20 0.82 -5.30
C PHE A 119 -7.10 -0.23 -5.50
N HIS A 120 -7.05 -1.24 -4.64
CA HIS A 120 -6.04 -2.28 -4.68
C HIS A 120 -6.61 -3.62 -5.16
N PHE A 121 -6.14 -4.06 -6.32
CA PHE A 121 -6.62 -5.27 -7.00
C PHE A 121 -6.02 -6.58 -6.47
N VAL A 122 -5.32 -6.61 -5.33
CA VAL A 122 -4.58 -7.83 -4.90
C VAL A 122 -5.48 -9.05 -4.69
N CYS A 123 -6.67 -8.88 -4.10
CA CYS A 123 -7.59 -9.99 -3.88
C CYS A 123 -8.13 -10.50 -5.22
N TRP A 124 -8.53 -9.58 -6.09
CA TRP A 124 -8.98 -9.91 -7.45
C TRP A 124 -7.91 -10.62 -8.27
N LYS A 125 -6.66 -10.12 -8.21
CA LYS A 125 -5.51 -10.71 -8.91
C LYS A 125 -5.24 -12.14 -8.43
N ARG A 126 -5.39 -12.38 -7.13
CA ARG A 126 -5.09 -13.68 -6.52
C ARG A 126 -6.17 -14.72 -6.81
N ASN A 127 -7.45 -14.34 -6.75
CA ASN A 127 -8.53 -15.33 -6.78
C ASN A 127 -9.17 -15.44 -8.17
N GLU A 128 -9.61 -14.33 -8.78
CA GLU A 128 -10.37 -14.33 -10.02
C GLU A 128 -9.46 -14.25 -11.25
N TRP A 129 -8.47 -13.35 -11.25
CA TRP A 129 -7.58 -13.17 -12.40
C TRP A 129 -6.72 -14.39 -12.68
N SER A 130 -6.27 -15.08 -11.64
CA SER A 130 -5.45 -16.29 -11.76
C SER A 130 -6.18 -17.46 -12.44
N ALA A 131 -7.51 -17.41 -12.46
CA ALA A 131 -8.35 -18.40 -13.13
C ALA A 131 -8.68 -18.02 -14.59
N LEU A 132 -8.33 -16.81 -15.04
CA LEU A 132 -8.58 -16.39 -16.41
C LEU A 132 -7.55 -17.02 -17.37
N PRO A 133 -7.95 -17.34 -18.62
CA PRO A 133 -7.01 -17.80 -19.62
C PRO A 133 -5.97 -16.72 -19.95
N GLU A 134 -4.81 -17.15 -20.44
CA GLU A 134 -3.83 -16.20 -20.98
C GLU A 134 -4.45 -15.41 -22.14
N PRO A 135 -4.36 -14.07 -22.10
CA PRO A 135 -4.93 -13.23 -23.13
C PRO A 135 -4.14 -13.35 -24.45
N ASP A 136 -4.85 -13.33 -25.57
CA ASP A 136 -4.25 -13.28 -26.92
C ASP A 136 -3.33 -12.05 -27.05
N PRO A 137 -2.02 -12.24 -27.32
CA PRO A 137 -1.07 -11.14 -27.49
C PRO A 137 -1.51 -10.11 -28.54
N ALA A 138 -2.12 -10.56 -29.65
CA ALA A 138 -2.62 -9.66 -30.69
C ALA A 138 -3.82 -8.83 -30.21
N GLY A 139 -4.66 -9.39 -29.34
CA GLY A 139 -5.71 -8.69 -28.63
C GLY A 139 -5.18 -7.58 -27.72
N ILE A 140 -4.18 -7.89 -26.89
CA ILE A 140 -3.56 -6.89 -26.00
C ILE A 140 -2.95 -5.74 -26.80
N GLN A 141 -2.26 -6.04 -27.90
CA GLN A 141 -1.61 -5.00 -28.70
C GLN A 141 -2.62 -4.06 -29.37
N ARG A 142 -3.77 -4.58 -29.79
CA ARG A 142 -4.88 -3.76 -30.29
C ARG A 142 -5.46 -2.85 -29.21
N LEU A 143 -5.68 -3.37 -28.00
CA LEU A 143 -6.17 -2.57 -26.88
C LEU A 143 -5.19 -1.46 -26.49
N ALA A 144 -3.89 -1.76 -26.44
CA ALA A 144 -2.85 -0.79 -26.06
C ALA A 144 -2.68 0.36 -27.08
N THR A 145 -3.06 0.12 -28.34
CA THR A 145 -2.99 1.12 -29.43
C THR A 145 -4.32 1.84 -29.65
N SER A 146 -5.40 1.41 -28.98
CA SER A 146 -6.69 2.07 -29.07
C SER A 146 -6.71 3.35 -28.22
N PRO A 147 -7.26 4.47 -28.72
CA PRO A 147 -7.44 5.67 -27.91
C PRO A 147 -8.42 5.41 -26.75
N ALA A 148 -8.11 6.01 -25.60
CA ALA A 148 -8.87 5.90 -24.34
C ALA A 148 -10.16 6.74 -24.33
#